data_AF-A0A2V5QPM2-F1
#
_entry.id   AF-A0A2V5QPM2-F1
#
_cell.length_a   1.000
_cell.length_b   1.000
_cell.length_c   1.000
_cell.angle_alpha   90.00
_cell.angle_beta   90.00
_cell.angle_gamma   90.00
#
_symmetry.space_group_name_H-M   'P 1'
#
loop_
_entity.id
_entity.type
_entity.pdbx_description
1 polymer ?
#
loop_
_entity_poly.entity_id
_entity_poly.type
_entity_poly.pdbx_seq_one_letter_code
_entity_poly.pdbx_strand_id
1 'polypeptide(L)'
;QNPVKARVLIKMNSSRSAADFVRNLHDNPQQWLHLPDSQLLLYSQPPEVQRQGSSNVELRFVVPENSARLLLERLAKTDAAEVATGY
;
A
#
# COMPACT_ATOMS: atom_id res chain seq x y z
N GLN A 1 0.25 -5.02 21.92
CA GLN A 1 0.78 -4.81 20.55
C GLN A 1 0.24 -3.49 20.03
N ASN A 2 1.08 -2.62 19.46
CA ASN A 2 0.65 -1.32 18.91
C ASN A 2 0.46 -1.45 17.39
N PRO A 3 -0.78 -1.40 16.86
CA PRO A 3 -1.02 -1.46 15.42
C PRO A 3 -0.42 -0.24 14.71
N VAL A 4 0.35 -0.48 13.64
CA VAL A 4 0.89 0.60 12.79
C VAL A 4 -0.20 1.04 11.83
N LYS A 5 -0.64 2.30 11.93
CA LYS A 5 -1.61 2.88 11.00
C LYS A 5 -0.88 3.45 9.79
N ALA A 6 -1.29 3.04 8.60
CA ALA A 6 -0.76 3.53 7.33
C ALA A 6 -1.86 4.21 6.51
N ARG A 7 -1.44 5.21 5.73
CA ARG A 7 -2.30 5.95 4.79
C ARG A 7 -1.59 6.08 3.46
N VAL A 8 -2.30 5.80 2.37
CA VAL A 8 -1.80 5.96 1.00
C VAL A 8 -2.80 6.77 0.21
N LEU A 9 -2.34 7.83 -0.44
CA LEU A 9 -3.13 8.62 -1.39
C LEU A 9 -2.70 8.27 -2.81
N ILE A 10 -3.65 7.76 -3.60
CA ILE A 10 -3.43 7.36 -4.99
C ILE A 10 -4.16 8.37 -5.87
N LYS A 11 -3.38 9.09 -6.70
CA LYS A 11 -3.92 9.97 -7.74
C LYS A 11 -4.14 9.15 -9.01
N MET A 12 -5.39 9.09 -9.48
CA MET A 12 -5.73 8.39 -10.72
C MET A 12 -6.07 9.36 -11.84
N ASN A 13 -5.95 8.87 -13.08
CA ASN A 13 -6.11 9.68 -14.28
C ASN A 13 -7.58 10.04 -14.60
N SER A 14 -8.54 9.31 -14.02
CA SER A 14 -9.97 9.54 -14.25
C SER A 14 -10.83 9.05 -13.09
N SER A 15 -12.06 9.53 -13.03
CA SER A 15 -13.04 9.09 -12.04
C SER A 15 -13.48 7.64 -12.22
N ARG A 16 -13.53 7.17 -13.47
CA ARG A 16 -13.81 5.77 -13.83
C ARG A 16 -12.70 4.85 -13.33
N SER A 17 -11.45 5.16 -13.62
CA SER A 17 -10.29 4.37 -13.15
C SER A 17 -10.27 4.27 -11.63
N ALA A 18 -10.59 5.35 -10.94
CA ALA A 18 -10.72 5.34 -9.48
C ALA A 18 -11.88 4.46 -9.00
N ALA A 19 -12.99 4.37 -9.74
CA ALA A 19 -14.13 3.53 -9.33
C ALA A 19 -13.80 2.05 -9.53
N ASP A 20 -13.21 1.73 -10.68
CA ASP A 20 -12.76 0.38 -11.02
C ASP A 20 -11.69 -0.11 -10.03
N PHE A 21 -10.74 0.76 -9.66
CA PHE A 21 -9.72 0.44 -8.65
C PHE A 21 -10.35 0.09 -7.30
N VAL A 22 -11.27 0.92 -6.79
CA VAL A 22 -11.93 0.67 -5.51
C VAL A 22 -12.70 -0.64 -5.53
N ARG A 23 -13.41 -0.93 -6.63
CA ARG A 23 -14.12 -2.19 -6.82
C ARG A 23 -13.16 -3.38 -6.82
N ASN A 24 -12.10 -3.33 -7.61
CA ASN A 24 -11.13 -4.42 -7.71
C ASN A 24 -10.40 -4.67 -6.38
N LEU A 25 -10.08 -3.61 -5.64
CA LEU A 25 -9.50 -3.69 -4.30
C LEU A 25 -10.45 -4.36 -3.31
N HIS A 26 -11.75 -4.05 -3.37
CA HIS A 26 -12.77 -4.67 -2.53
C HIS A 26 -12.96 -6.16 -2.88
N ASP A 27 -13.03 -6.48 -4.18
CA ASP A 27 -13.30 -7.84 -4.64
C ASP A 27 -12.10 -8.78 -4.42
N ASN A 28 -10.87 -8.28 -4.54
CA ASN A 28 -9.64 -9.08 -4.44
C ASN A 28 -8.51 -8.39 -3.65
N PRO A 29 -8.69 -8.02 -2.37
CA PRO A 29 -7.73 -7.21 -1.63
C PRO A 29 -6.35 -7.87 -1.49
N GLN A 30 -6.29 -9.19 -1.45
CA GLN A 30 -5.02 -9.93 -1.37
C GLN A 30 -4.13 -9.76 -2.61
N GLN A 31 -4.71 -9.55 -3.79
CA GLN A 31 -3.93 -9.31 -5.01
C GLN A 31 -3.27 -7.92 -5.03
N TRP A 32 -3.87 -6.97 -4.30
CA TRP A 32 -3.45 -5.57 -4.30
C TRP A 32 -2.64 -5.17 -3.07
N LEU A 33 -2.91 -5.79 -1.92
CA LEU A 33 -2.37 -5.40 -0.61
C LEU A 33 -1.50 -6.50 0.01
N HIS A 34 -0.71 -7.14 -0.83
CA HIS A 34 0.30 -8.13 -0.45
C HIS A 34 1.70 -7.54 -0.62
N LEU A 35 2.64 -7.90 0.26
CA LEU A 35 4.03 -7.50 0.10
C LEU A 35 4.68 -8.34 -1.01
N PRO A 36 5.23 -7.71 -2.07
CA PRO A 36 5.94 -8.44 -3.13
C PRO A 36 6.98 -9.41 -2.56
N ASP A 37 7.21 -10.56 -3.20
CA ASP A 37 8.22 -11.55 -2.75
C ASP A 37 8.05 -12.00 -1.28
N SER A 38 6.81 -12.01 -0.77
CA SER A 38 6.47 -12.43 0.59
C SER A 38 5.18 -13.25 0.59
N GLN A 39 4.73 -13.70 1.76
CA GLN A 39 3.35 -14.17 1.99
C GLN A 39 2.57 -13.18 2.88
N LEU A 40 3.21 -12.09 3.28
CA LEU A 40 2.65 -11.12 4.22
C LEU A 40 1.67 -10.14 3.54
N LEU A 41 0.57 -9.85 4.22
CA LEU A 41 -0.38 -8.82 3.82
C LEU A 41 -0.03 -7.46 4.44
N LEU A 42 -0.34 -6.38 3.73
CA LEU A 42 -0.21 -5.00 4.23
C LEU A 42 -1.31 -4.62 5.22
N TYR A 43 -2.33 -5.45 5.38
CA TYR A 43 -3.51 -5.15 6.18
C TYR A 43 -3.84 -6.30 7.14
N SER A 44 -4.27 -5.96 8.34
CA SER A 44 -4.81 -6.89 9.36
C SER A 44 -6.34 -6.95 9.36
N GLN A 45 -6.97 -5.95 8.76
CA GLN A 45 -8.41 -5.81 8.57
C GLN A 45 -8.66 -5.11 7.23
N PRO A 46 -9.83 -5.29 6.58
CA PRO A 46 -10.13 -4.62 5.31
C PRO A 46 -9.83 -3.11 5.39
N PRO A 47 -9.16 -2.54 4.39
CA PRO A 47 -8.80 -1.12 4.39
C PRO A 47 -10.05 -0.25 4.32
N GLU A 48 -10.03 0.88 5.02
CA GLU A 48 -11.00 1.95 4.75
C GLU A 48 -10.61 2.64 3.45
N VAL A 49 -11.60 2.83 2.58
CA VAL A 49 -11.42 3.44 1.26
C VAL A 49 -12.23 4.73 1.20
N GLN A 50 -11.58 5.84 0.88
CA GLN A 50 -12.21 7.14 0.74
C GLN A 50 -11.92 7.74 -0.63
N ARG A 51 -12.95 8.28 -1.29
CA ARG A 51 -12.77 9.06 -2.51
C ARG A 51 -12.41 10.49 -2.13
N GLN A 52 -11.29 10.96 -2.67
CA GLN A 52 -10.81 12.32 -2.49
C GLN A 52 -10.99 13.07 -3.81
N GLY A 53 -12.14 13.74 -3.96
CA GLY A 53 -12.53 14.36 -5.23
C GLY A 53 -12.89 13.33 -6.31
N SER A 54 -12.82 13.74 -7.58
CA SER A 54 -13.29 12.92 -8.70
C SER A 54 -12.37 11.76 -9.03
N SER A 55 -11.05 11.88 -8.85
CA SER A 55 -10.08 10.90 -9.36
C SER A 55 -9.03 10.43 -8.35
N ASN A 56 -9.09 10.84 -7.08
CA ASN A 56 -8.15 10.35 -6.07
C ASN A 56 -8.82 9.36 -5.11
N VAL A 57 -8.05 8.40 -4.64
CA VAL A 57 -8.46 7.38 -3.69
C VAL A 57 -7.48 7.40 -2.52
N GLU A 58 -8.00 7.53 -1.31
CA GLU A 58 -7.25 7.36 -0.08
C GLU A 58 -7.56 6.00 0.52
N LEU A 59 -6.50 5.25 0.84
CA LEU A 59 -6.57 3.99 1.56
C LEU A 59 -6.02 4.19 2.97
N ARG A 60 -6.73 3.68 3.96
CA ARG A 60 -6.29 3.66 5.36
C ARG A 60 -6.34 2.23 5.86
N PHE A 61 -5.22 1.73 6.37
CA PHE A 61 -5.13 0.34 6.82
C PHE A 61 -4.24 0.20 8.04
N VAL A 62 -4.47 -0.88 8.78
CA VAL A 62 -3.66 -1.27 9.93
C VAL A 62 -2.69 -2.35 9.47
N VAL A 63 -1.40 -2.02 9.50
CA VAL A 63 -0.33 -2.90 9.04
C VAL A 63 0.09 -3.85 10.16
N PRO A 64 0.13 -5.17 9.92
CA PRO A 64 0.72 -6.12 10.85
C PRO A 64 2.19 -5.80 11.14
N GLU A 65 2.67 -6.04 12.37
CA GLU A 65 4.04 -5.70 12.77
C GLU A 65 5.12 -6.31 11.85
N ASN A 66 4.97 -7.60 11.52
CA ASN A 66 5.92 -8.30 10.64
C ASN A 66 5.98 -7.69 9.24
N SER A 67 4.82 -7.29 8.70
CA SER A 67 4.71 -6.62 7.42
C SER A 67 5.35 -5.22 7.46
N ALA A 68 5.12 -4.48 8.54
CA ALA A 68 5.72 -3.16 8.75
C ALA A 68 7.26 -3.24 8.87
N ARG A 69 7.77 -4.21 9.63
CA ARG A 69 9.21 -4.47 9.77
C ARG A 69 9.85 -4.79 8.42
N LEU A 70 9.29 -5.73 7.67
CA LEU A 70 9.81 -6.10 6.35
C LEU A 70 9.77 -4.94 5.36
N LEU A 71 8.70 -4.13 5.38
CA LEU A 71 8.58 -2.94 4.53
C LEU A 71 9.66 -1.90 4.87
N LEU A 72 9.90 -1.62 6.13
CA LEU A 72 10.95 -0.69 6.57
C LEU A 72 12.35 -1.20 6.22
N GLU A 73 12.61 -2.49 6.39
CA GLU A 73 13.89 -3.12 5.99
C GLU A 73 14.13 -2.98 4.48
N ARG A 74 13.07 -3.16 3.66
CA ARG A 74 13.17 -3.00 2.21
C ARG A 74 13.42 -1.57 1.80
N LEU A 75 12.69 -0.62 2.38
CA LEU A 75 12.92 0.81 2.12
C LEU A 75 14.36 1.22 2.47
N ALA A 76 14.88 0.76 3.61
CA ALA A 76 16.27 1.02 4.01
C ALA A 76 17.29 0.39 3.04
N LYS A 77 17.00 -0.80 2.49
CA LYS A 77 17.86 -1.45 1.48
C LYS A 77 17.78 -0.80 0.12
N THR A 78 16.62 -0.28 -0.27
CA THR A 78 16.44 0.48 -1.51
C THR A 78 17.28 1.76 -1.50
N ASP A 79 17.30 2.48 -0.37
CA ASP A 79 18.13 3.68 -0.19
C ASP A 79 19.64 3.36 -0.33
N ALA A 80 20.07 2.22 0.22
CA ALA A 80 21.47 1.77 0.12
C ALA A 80 21.91 1.37 -1.30
N ALA A 81 20.98 0.98 -2.18
CA ALA A 81 21.29 0.58 -3.55
C ALA A 81 21.54 1.77 -4.49
N GLU A 82 21.00 2.96 -4.18
CA GLU A 82 21.17 4.17 -4.99
C GLU A 82 22.56 4.82 -4.84
N VAL A 83 23.34 4.46 -3.81
CA VAL A 83 24.67 5.05 -3.55
C VAL A 83 25.81 4.28 -4.25
N ALA A 84 25.51 3.19 -4.96
CA ALA A 84 26.52 2.30 -5.52
C ALA A 84 26.60 2.27 -7.05
N THR A 85 26.47 3.41 -7.75
CA THR A 85 27.04 3.57 -9.10
C THR A 85 27.27 5.03 -9.45
N GLY A 86 28.51 5.46 -9.34
CA GLY A 86 29.02 6.75 -9.82
C GLY A 86 30.54 6.73 -9.85
N TYR A 87 31.12 5.97 -10.78
CA TYR A 87 32.51 6.08 -11.22
C TYR A 87 32.51 6.36 -12.73
#